data_AF-A0A0A2MFN0-F1
#
_entry.id   AF-A0A0A2MFN0-F1
#
_cell.length_a   1.000
_cell.length_b   1.000
_cell.length_c   1.000
_cell.angle_alpha   90.00
_cell.angle_beta   90.00
_cell.angle_gamma   90.00
#
_symmetry.space_group_name_H-M   'P 1'
#
loop_
_entity.id
_entity.type
_entity.pdbx_description
1 polymer ?
#
loop_
_entity_poly.entity_id
_entity_poly.type
_entity_poly.pdbx_seq_one_letter_code
_entity_poly.pdbx_strand_id
1 'polypeptide(L)'
;MKRYLIIVSILLFLILQACSKSESNSLIEKYALSIEDSIQIEKELLNYKKCLFSEVYNRSREANYKRMHLEMDTVKDLTYYFHSTFNIRWFYEDKNRSKLLKNWLDKEVYIPIAMPPDHPDGSLDLARAIDFYESEELQKYIDSLRISEYNFMHNEEKE
;
A
#
# COMPACT_ATOMS: atom_id res chain seq x y z
N MET A 1 -8.38 -33.60 11.79
CA MET A 1 -7.28 -32.66 11.43
C MET A 1 -7.78 -31.35 10.80
N LYS A 2 -8.61 -31.34 9.76
CA LYS A 2 -9.06 -30.09 9.09
C LYS A 2 -9.79 -29.07 9.98
N ARG A 3 -10.59 -29.50 10.97
CA ARG A 3 -11.31 -28.59 11.90
C ARG A 3 -10.38 -27.86 12.89
N TYR A 4 -9.29 -28.49 13.29
CA TYR A 4 -8.28 -27.88 14.18
C TYR A 4 -7.50 -26.79 13.45
N LEU A 5 -7.16 -27.00 12.17
CA LEU A 5 -6.53 -25.98 11.33
C LEU A 5 -7.38 -24.73 11.18
N ILE A 6 -8.69 -24.88 10.96
CA ILE A 6 -9.62 -23.74 10.85
C ILE A 6 -9.68 -22.96 12.18
N ILE A 7 -9.78 -23.66 13.31
CA ILE A 7 -9.84 -23.02 14.63
C ILE A 7 -8.52 -22.31 14.96
N VAL A 8 -7.38 -22.90 14.62
CA VAL A 8 -6.05 -22.28 14.81
C VAL A 8 -5.88 -21.07 13.91
N SER A 9 -6.33 -21.12 12.65
CA SER A 9 -6.32 -19.96 11.75
C SER A 9 -7.19 -18.82 12.26
N ILE A 10 -8.38 -19.11 12.81
CA ILE A 10 -9.27 -18.11 13.41
C ILE A 10 -8.63 -17.50 14.66
N LEU A 11 -8.03 -18.32 15.53
CA LEU A 11 -7.32 -17.85 16.72
C LEU A 11 -6.10 -16.99 16.35
N LEU A 12 -5.30 -17.39 15.36
CA LEU A 12 -4.19 -16.57 14.86
C LEU A 12 -4.68 -15.24 14.30
N PHE A 13 -5.79 -15.25 13.56
CA PHE A 13 -6.38 -14.03 13.02
C PHE A 13 -6.87 -13.09 14.12
N LEU A 14 -7.53 -13.61 15.16
CA LEU A 14 -7.97 -12.83 16.32
C LEU A 14 -6.79 -12.28 17.13
N ILE A 15 -5.71 -13.04 17.29
CA ILE A 15 -4.48 -12.60 17.98
C ILE A 15 -3.79 -11.49 17.17
N LEU A 16 -3.71 -11.64 15.83
CA LEU A 16 -3.15 -10.61 14.95
C LEU A 16 -3.96 -9.30 15.00
N GLN A 17 -5.29 -9.38 15.05
CA GLN A 17 -6.15 -8.21 15.20
C GLN A 17 -6.04 -7.55 16.59
N ALA A 18 -5.80 -8.32 17.65
CA ALA A 18 -5.57 -7.78 18.98
C ALA A 18 -4.19 -7.11 19.09
N CYS A 19 -3.17 -7.66 18.42
CA CYS A 19 -1.81 -7.12 18.42
C CYS A 19 -1.74 -5.77 17.70
N SER A 20 -2.37 -5.64 16.52
CA SER A 20 -2.39 -4.37 15.78
C SER A 20 -3.11 -3.25 16.54
N LYS A 21 -4.18 -3.59 17.27
CA LYS A 21 -4.94 -2.62 18.08
C LYS A 21 -4.20 -2.17 19.35
N SER A 22 -3.38 -3.05 19.93
CA SER A 22 -2.50 -2.71 21.05
C SER A 22 -1.42 -1.70 20.63
N GLU A 23 -0.83 -1.90 19.45
CA GLU A 23 0.26 -1.05 18.97
C GLU A 23 -0.23 0.36 18.62
N SER A 24 -1.39 0.50 17.95
CA SER A 24 -1.97 1.82 17.67
C SER A 24 -2.29 2.59 18.95
N ASN A 25 -2.91 1.94 19.94
CA ASN A 25 -3.25 2.58 21.22
C ASN A 25 -1.99 3.05 21.96
N SER A 26 -0.93 2.24 21.93
CA SER A 26 0.35 2.61 22.54
C SER A 26 1.00 3.83 21.86
N LEU A 27 0.84 3.98 20.55
CA LEU A 27 1.34 5.14 19.81
C LEU A 27 0.52 6.40 20.09
N ILE A 28 -0.82 6.29 20.15
CA ILE A 28 -1.71 7.40 20.52
C ILE A 28 -1.32 7.95 21.88
N GLU A 29 -1.17 7.10 22.89
CA GLU A 29 -0.76 7.50 24.24
C GLU A 29 0.65 8.13 24.25
N LYS A 30 1.61 7.52 23.54
CA LYS A 30 2.99 8.02 23.46
C LYS A 30 3.08 9.44 22.90
N TYR A 31 2.26 9.76 21.90
CA TYR A 31 2.22 11.06 21.24
C TYR A 31 1.07 11.95 21.74
N ALA A 32 0.38 11.55 22.80
CA ALA A 32 -0.74 12.28 23.41
C ALA A 32 -1.84 12.74 22.42
N LEU A 33 -1.98 12.07 21.28
CA LEU A 33 -2.92 12.48 20.23
C LEU A 33 -4.36 12.22 20.63
N SER A 34 -5.28 13.04 20.11
CA SER A 34 -6.70 12.72 20.19
C SER A 34 -7.03 11.48 19.35
N ILE A 35 -8.11 10.78 19.71
CA ILE A 35 -8.63 9.65 18.92
C ILE A 35 -9.01 10.12 17.52
N GLU A 36 -9.52 11.34 17.39
CA GLU A 36 -9.99 11.90 16.11
C GLU A 36 -8.82 12.15 15.16
N ASP A 37 -7.72 12.74 15.65
CA ASP A 37 -6.51 12.98 14.87
C ASP A 37 -5.86 11.66 14.45
N SER A 38 -5.78 10.68 15.35
CA SER A 38 -5.27 9.35 15.02
C SER A 38 -6.10 8.69 13.90
N ILE A 39 -7.43 8.75 13.99
CA ILE A 39 -8.33 8.22 12.95
C ILE A 39 -8.10 8.93 11.61
N GLN A 40 -7.91 10.26 11.63
CA GLN A 40 -7.67 11.03 10.43
C GLN A 40 -6.34 10.64 9.76
N ILE A 41 -5.27 10.50 10.54
CA ILE A 41 -3.96 10.06 10.03
C ILE A 41 -4.06 8.66 9.41
N GLU A 42 -4.74 7.70 10.06
CA GLU A 42 -4.90 6.35 9.48
C GLU A 42 -5.71 6.36 8.18
N LYS A 43 -6.74 7.22 8.06
CA LYS A 43 -7.50 7.38 6.82
C LYS A 43 -6.62 7.91 5.69
N GLU A 44 -5.79 8.91 5.98
CA GLU A 44 -4.85 9.46 5.01
C GLU A 44 -3.81 8.43 4.58
N LEU A 45 -3.20 7.72 5.53
CA LEU A 45 -2.23 6.65 5.24
C LEU A 45 -2.84 5.52 4.40
N LEU A 46 -4.08 5.11 4.70
CA LEU A 46 -4.79 4.11 3.91
C LEU A 46 -5.05 4.59 2.48
N ASN A 47 -5.46 5.85 2.31
CA ASN A 47 -5.64 6.43 0.99
C ASN A 47 -4.31 6.45 0.22
N TYR A 48 -3.23 6.87 0.88
CA TYR A 48 -1.90 6.89 0.28
C TYR A 48 -1.41 5.49 -0.12
N LYS A 49 -1.66 4.46 0.70
CA LYS A 49 -1.35 3.06 0.35
C LYS A 49 -2.06 2.62 -0.94
N LYS A 50 -3.33 3.00 -1.14
CA LYS A 50 -4.10 2.73 -2.38
C LYS A 50 -3.54 3.48 -3.60
N CYS A 51 -2.95 4.65 -3.38
CA CYS A 51 -2.29 5.41 -4.44
C CYS A 51 -1.03 4.69 -4.93
N LEU A 52 -0.21 4.19 -4.01
CA LEU A 52 0.98 3.42 -4.37
C LEU A 52 0.61 2.11 -5.09
N PHE A 53 -0.48 1.44 -4.68
CA PHE A 53 -1.05 0.30 -5.42
C PHE A 53 -1.37 0.68 -6.86
N SER A 54 -2.11 1.77 -7.06
CA SER A 54 -2.49 2.24 -8.39
C SER A 54 -1.26 2.60 -9.23
N GLU A 55 -0.28 3.26 -8.63
CA GLU A 55 0.96 3.61 -9.31
C GLU A 55 1.75 2.37 -9.77
N VAL A 56 1.86 1.34 -8.93
CA VAL A 56 2.51 0.07 -9.32
C VAL A 56 1.73 -0.61 -10.44
N TYR A 57 0.40 -0.67 -10.36
CA TYR A 57 -0.45 -1.23 -11.41
C TYR A 57 -0.21 -0.53 -12.76
N ASN A 58 -0.30 0.80 -12.78
CA ASN A 58 -0.18 1.56 -14.01
C ASN A 58 1.21 1.49 -14.64
N ARG A 59 2.27 1.60 -13.82
CA ARG A 59 3.65 1.48 -14.32
C ARG A 59 3.96 0.07 -14.83
N SER A 60 3.39 -0.96 -14.21
CA SER A 60 3.54 -2.34 -14.67
C SER A 60 2.82 -2.54 -16.01
N ARG A 61 1.57 -2.07 -16.10
CA ARG A 61 0.78 -2.07 -17.33
C ARG A 61 1.50 -1.33 -18.46
N GLU A 62 1.99 -0.11 -18.21
CA GLU A 62 2.74 0.67 -19.20
C GLU A 62 3.98 -0.07 -19.71
N ALA A 63 4.77 -0.65 -18.81
CA ALA A 63 5.94 -1.46 -19.17
C ALA A 63 5.55 -2.69 -20.01
N ASN A 64 4.43 -3.34 -19.68
CA ASN A 64 3.94 -4.51 -20.39
C ASN A 64 3.46 -4.17 -21.82
N TYR A 65 2.64 -3.12 -21.96
CA TYR A 65 2.21 -2.59 -23.26
C TYR A 65 3.40 -2.23 -24.16
N LYS A 66 4.41 -1.55 -23.58
CA LYS A 66 5.65 -1.21 -24.29
C LYS A 66 6.42 -2.46 -24.75
N ARG A 67 6.51 -3.49 -23.91
CA ARG A 67 7.17 -4.77 -24.25
C ARG A 67 6.44 -5.51 -25.36
N MET A 68 5.12 -5.41 -25.42
CA MET A 68 4.27 -6.08 -26.42
C MET A 68 4.06 -5.26 -27.70
N HIS A 69 4.61 -4.04 -27.78
CA HIS A 69 4.39 -3.10 -28.89
C HIS A 69 2.90 -2.79 -29.15
N LEU A 70 2.11 -2.69 -28.07
CA LEU A 70 0.68 -2.36 -28.13
C LEU A 70 0.45 -0.88 -27.83
N GLU A 71 -0.57 -0.29 -28.45
CA GLU A 71 -1.05 1.06 -28.09
C GLU A 71 -1.79 0.99 -26.75
N MET A 72 -1.45 1.89 -25.84
CA MET A 72 -2.11 1.96 -24.54
C MET A 72 -3.52 2.50 -24.71
N ASP A 73 -4.53 1.71 -24.36
CA ASP A 73 -5.89 2.20 -24.34
C ASP A 73 -6.02 3.29 -23.26
N THR A 74 -6.73 4.37 -23.55
CA THR A 74 -6.80 5.58 -22.70
C THR A 74 -7.63 5.38 -21.42
N VAL A 75 -7.86 4.12 -21.02
CA VAL A 75 -8.60 3.75 -19.81
C VAL A 75 -8.00 4.49 -18.62
N LYS A 76 -8.83 5.37 -18.06
CA LYS A 76 -8.49 6.29 -16.99
C LYS A 76 -7.66 5.58 -15.94
N ASP A 77 -6.42 6.06 -15.85
CA ASP A 77 -5.46 5.75 -14.82
C ASP A 77 -6.19 5.63 -13.45
N LEU A 78 -6.08 4.48 -12.77
CA LEU A 78 -6.68 4.29 -11.44
C LEU A 78 -6.24 5.38 -10.46
N THR A 79 -5.07 5.98 -10.68
CA THR A 79 -4.52 7.10 -9.92
C THR A 79 -5.48 8.30 -9.94
N TYR A 80 -6.23 8.53 -11.04
CA TYR A 80 -7.24 9.60 -11.15
C TYR A 80 -8.28 9.56 -10.02
N TYR A 81 -8.69 8.37 -9.58
CA TYR A 81 -9.67 8.21 -8.50
C TYR A 81 -9.13 8.58 -7.12
N PHE A 82 -7.81 8.62 -6.98
CA PHE A 82 -7.15 8.93 -5.72
C PHE A 82 -6.56 10.34 -5.71
N HIS A 83 -6.69 11.10 -6.82
CA HIS A 83 -6.07 12.42 -6.94
C HIS A 83 -6.61 13.49 -5.98
N SER A 84 -7.82 13.31 -5.45
CA SER A 84 -8.54 14.31 -4.68
C SER A 84 -8.39 14.17 -3.15
N THR A 85 -7.61 13.21 -2.64
CA THR A 85 -7.52 12.90 -1.20
C THR A 85 -6.11 13.02 -0.61
N PHE A 86 -5.21 13.71 -1.29
CA PHE A 86 -3.77 13.66 -0.96
C PHE A 86 -3.33 14.62 0.14
N ASN A 87 -2.51 14.10 1.04
CA ASN A 87 -1.50 14.88 1.76
C ASN A 87 -0.25 15.02 0.86
N ILE A 88 -0.02 16.23 0.33
CA ILE A 88 1.02 16.52 -0.67
C ILE A 88 2.44 16.20 -0.16
N ARG A 89 2.67 16.22 1.17
CA ARG A 89 3.97 15.96 1.78
C ARG A 89 4.55 14.59 1.45
N TRP A 90 3.72 13.55 1.33
CA TRP A 90 4.23 12.19 1.10
C TRP A 90 4.55 11.90 -0.37
N PHE A 91 4.26 12.83 -1.27
CA PHE A 91 4.48 12.66 -2.72
C PHE A 91 5.69 13.42 -3.24
N TYR A 92 5.97 14.61 -2.70
CA TYR A 92 7.11 15.41 -3.12
C TYR A 92 8.39 14.93 -2.45
N GLU A 93 9.23 14.24 -3.23
CA GLU A 93 10.65 14.00 -2.97
C GLU A 93 11.05 12.99 -1.87
N ASP A 94 10.19 12.04 -1.52
CA ASP A 94 10.62 10.93 -0.64
C ASP A 94 11.49 9.90 -1.41
N LYS A 95 12.80 9.92 -1.15
CA LYS A 95 13.76 8.93 -1.66
C LYS A 95 13.40 7.50 -1.27
N ASN A 96 12.77 7.28 -0.11
CA ASN A 96 12.34 5.96 0.33
C ASN A 96 11.17 5.45 -0.52
N ARG A 97 10.21 6.32 -0.86
CA ARG A 97 9.15 6.00 -1.83
C ARG A 97 9.73 5.60 -3.17
N SER A 98 10.62 6.43 -3.75
CA SER A 98 11.21 6.13 -5.06
C SER A 98 11.98 4.82 -5.04
N LYS A 99 12.72 4.54 -3.96
CA LYS A 99 13.45 3.28 -3.77
C LYS A 99 12.50 2.09 -3.61
N LEU A 100 11.43 2.22 -2.83
CA LEU A 100 10.41 1.18 -2.66
C LEU A 100 9.78 0.81 -4.01
N LEU A 101 9.29 1.80 -4.75
CA LEU A 101 8.67 1.59 -6.06
C LEU A 101 9.65 0.98 -7.06
N LYS A 102 10.87 1.53 -7.15
CA LYS A 102 11.90 1.00 -8.06
C LYS A 102 12.25 -0.44 -7.72
N ASN A 103 12.56 -0.73 -6.45
CA ASN A 103 12.90 -2.09 -6.02
C ASN A 103 11.77 -3.07 -6.33
N TRP A 104 10.51 -2.65 -6.15
CA TRP A 104 9.38 -3.51 -6.47
C TRP A 104 9.18 -3.73 -7.97
N LEU A 105 9.29 -2.65 -8.76
CA LEU A 105 9.13 -2.67 -10.22
C LEU A 105 10.30 -3.36 -10.96
N ASP A 106 11.48 -3.43 -10.33
CA ASP A 106 12.66 -4.14 -10.84
C ASP A 106 12.67 -5.63 -10.45
N LYS A 107 11.81 -6.09 -9.51
CA LYS A 107 11.67 -7.53 -9.24
C LYS A 107 11.26 -8.24 -10.53
N GLU A 108 11.98 -9.29 -10.89
CA GLU A 108 11.56 -10.20 -11.96
C GLU A 108 10.27 -10.89 -11.50
N VAL A 109 9.11 -10.36 -11.93
CA VAL A 109 7.86 -11.02 -11.62
C VAL A 109 7.67 -12.18 -12.58
N TYR A 110 7.65 -13.35 -11.95
CA TYR A 110 7.08 -14.63 -12.38
C TYR A 110 6.34 -14.59 -13.72
N ILE A 111 6.79 -15.43 -14.66
CA ILE A 111 6.04 -15.83 -15.84
C ILE A 111 5.22 -17.05 -15.40
N PRO A 112 3.91 -16.96 -15.07
CA PRO A 112 3.13 -18.16 -14.90
C PRO A 112 2.76 -18.65 -16.30
N ILE A 113 3.15 -19.88 -16.58
CA ILE A 113 2.82 -20.69 -17.75
C ILE A 113 1.29 -21.01 -17.79
N ALA A 114 0.40 -20.10 -17.36
CA ALA A 114 -1.03 -20.36 -17.24
C ALA A 114 -1.91 -19.15 -17.65
N MET A 115 -2.20 -19.09 -18.97
CA MET A 115 -3.44 -18.63 -19.65
C MET A 115 -3.97 -17.17 -19.50
N PRO A 116 -4.59 -16.58 -20.56
CA PRO A 116 -4.41 -16.73 -22.00
C PRO A 116 -3.60 -15.56 -22.61
N PRO A 117 -3.13 -15.67 -23.88
CA PRO A 117 -2.06 -14.83 -24.43
C PRO A 117 -2.48 -13.49 -25.04
N ASP A 118 -3.76 -13.13 -25.06
CA ASP A 118 -4.24 -12.20 -26.11
C ASP A 118 -4.83 -10.87 -25.60
N HIS A 119 -4.78 -10.58 -24.29
CA HIS A 119 -5.10 -9.24 -23.80
C HIS A 119 -4.08 -8.76 -22.76
N PRO A 120 -3.46 -7.58 -22.94
CA PRO A 120 -2.54 -6.99 -21.96
C PRO A 120 -3.25 -6.52 -20.67
N ASP A 121 -4.59 -6.62 -20.63
CA ASP A 121 -5.39 -6.17 -19.50
C ASP A 121 -5.52 -7.26 -18.44
N GLY A 122 -4.56 -7.25 -17.51
CA GLY A 122 -5.00 -7.15 -16.12
C GLY A 122 -4.91 -8.39 -15.24
N SER A 123 -4.32 -9.52 -15.66
CA SER A 123 -4.05 -10.61 -14.69
C SER A 123 -2.70 -10.40 -13.97
N LEU A 124 -1.62 -10.16 -14.71
CA LEU A 124 -0.27 -10.10 -14.13
C LEU A 124 0.06 -8.74 -13.51
N ASP A 125 -0.32 -7.64 -14.16
CA ASP A 125 -0.07 -6.28 -13.65
C ASP A 125 -0.90 -6.02 -12.38
N LEU A 126 -2.14 -6.54 -12.35
CA LEU A 126 -2.99 -6.50 -11.16
C LEU A 126 -2.45 -7.40 -10.06
N ALA A 127 -2.05 -8.64 -10.38
CA ALA A 127 -1.44 -9.54 -9.39
C ALA A 127 -0.19 -8.91 -8.76
N ARG A 128 0.68 -8.31 -9.57
CA ARG A 128 1.87 -7.59 -9.09
C ARG A 128 1.52 -6.42 -8.16
N ALA A 129 0.47 -5.68 -8.47
CA ALA A 129 0.00 -4.59 -7.63
C ALA A 129 -0.62 -5.10 -6.33
N ILE A 130 -1.36 -6.20 -6.36
CA ILE A 130 -1.92 -6.87 -5.16
C ILE A 130 -0.77 -7.36 -4.27
N ASP A 131 0.21 -8.08 -4.82
CA ASP A 131 1.39 -8.55 -4.10
C ASP A 131 2.16 -7.38 -3.45
N PHE A 132 2.25 -6.24 -4.15
CA PHE A 132 2.83 -5.03 -3.58
C PHE A 132 2.02 -4.49 -2.41
N TYR A 133 0.70 -4.43 -2.55
CA TYR A 133 -0.21 -3.90 -1.53
C TYR A 133 -0.17 -4.72 -0.23
N GLU A 134 0.07 -6.02 -0.35
CA GLU A 134 0.19 -6.96 0.76
C GLU A 134 1.63 -7.12 1.27
N SER A 135 2.61 -6.48 0.61
CA SER A 135 4.03 -6.64 0.94
C SER A 135 4.41 -6.07 2.31
N GLU A 136 5.33 -6.76 2.99
CA GLU A 136 5.94 -6.26 4.22
C GLU A 136 6.72 -4.97 3.98
N GLU A 137 7.35 -4.82 2.82
CA GLU A 137 8.12 -3.62 2.48
C GLU A 137 7.22 -2.38 2.41
N LEU A 138 6.04 -2.49 1.79
CA LEU A 138 5.06 -1.41 1.80
C LEU A 138 4.53 -1.17 3.21
N GLN A 139 4.25 -2.22 3.98
CA GLN A 139 3.75 -2.05 5.36
C GLN A 139 4.76 -1.29 6.21
N LYS A 140 6.04 -1.67 6.20
CA LYS A 140 7.13 -0.98 6.92
C LYS A 140 7.26 0.49 6.49
N TYR A 141 7.08 0.77 5.20
CA TYR A 141 7.10 2.14 4.70
C TYR A 141 5.92 2.96 5.25
N ILE A 142 4.69 2.42 5.21
CA ILE A 142 3.52 3.08 5.79
C ILE A 142 3.68 3.28 7.31
N ASP A 143 4.24 2.30 8.02
CA ASP A 143 4.49 2.41 9.46
C ASP A 143 5.51 3.53 9.77
N SER A 144 6.52 3.72 8.91
CA SER A 144 7.48 4.81 9.06
C SER A 144 6.81 6.19 8.88
N LEU A 145 5.88 6.32 7.93
CA LEU A 145 5.10 7.54 7.75
C LEU A 145 4.17 7.79 8.92
N ARG A 146 3.50 6.75 9.45
CA ARG A 146 2.67 6.86 10.66
C ARG A 146 3.42 7.48 11.82
N ILE A 147 4.63 6.98 12.09
CA ILE A 147 5.47 7.52 13.16
C ILE A 147 5.82 8.99 12.88
N SER A 148 6.18 9.33 11.63
CA SER A 148 6.51 10.71 11.26
C SER A 148 5.33 11.67 11.47
N GLU A 149 4.12 11.27 11.06
CA GLU A 149 2.93 12.11 11.18
C GLU A 149 2.47 12.26 12.63
N TYR A 150 2.55 11.19 13.42
CA TYR A 150 2.22 11.27 14.84
C TYR A 150 3.19 12.23 15.57
N ASN A 151 4.48 12.19 15.21
CA ASN A 151 5.46 13.15 15.72
C ASN A 151 5.15 14.59 15.29
N PHE A 152 4.77 14.79 14.03
CA PHE A 152 4.46 16.11 13.49
C PHE A 152 3.29 16.76 14.23
N MET A 153 2.15 16.04 14.32
CA MET A 153 0.94 16.53 14.99
C MET A 153 1.17 16.82 16.48
N HIS A 154 1.91 15.94 17.18
CA HIS A 154 2.27 16.15 18.59
C HIS A 154 3.11 17.40 18.84
N ASN A 155 3.93 17.79 17.87
CA ASN A 155 4.75 19.00 18.00
C ASN A 155 3.96 20.27 17.67
N GLU A 156 3.00 20.23 16.74
CA GLU A 156 2.10 21.36 16.45
C GLU A 156 1.19 21.69 17.65
N GLU A 157 0.74 20.70 18.42
CA GLU A 157 -0.09 20.95 19.62
C GLU A 157 0.68 21.60 20.78
N LYS A 158 2.02 21.62 20.72
CA LYS A 158 2.87 22.18 21.79
C LYS A 158 3.35 23.61 21.53
N GLU A 159 3.15 24.12 20.32
CA GLU A 159 3.43 25.52 19.95
C GLU A 159 2.22 26.42 20.19
#